data_AF-A0A257GVL8-F1
#
_entry.id   AF-A0A257GVL8-F1
#
_cell.length_a   1.000
_cell.length_b   1.000
_cell.length_c   1.000
_cell.angle_alpha   90.00
_cell.angle_beta   90.00
_cell.angle_gamma   90.00
#
_symmetry.space_group_name_H-M   'P 1'
#
loop_
_entity.id
_entity.type
_entity.pdbx_description
1 polymer ?
#
loop_
_entity_poly.entity_id
_entity_poly.type
_entity_poly.pdbx_seq_one_letter_code
_entity_poly.pdbx_strand_id
1 'polypeptide(L)'
;MQRRTLLQTGTVAWMGLGLSAATHAQTLPPHVAEAIPGAIYAGGGRMRFLAFDVYDAALWVAPGFKAAQYGQSALVLELSYLRALNGRSIAQRSITEMRRAGDFTAAQEQRWLTAMEAAFPDVKAGDRITGVHNP
;
A
#
# COMPACT_ATOMS: atom_id res chain seq x y z
N MET A 1 17.57 63.60 -29.73
CA MET A 1 16.25 63.04 -30.11
C MET A 1 15.80 62.09 -29.01
N GLN A 2 14.71 62.42 -28.32
CA GLN A 2 14.12 61.60 -27.26
C GLN A 2 13.18 60.55 -27.86
N ARG A 3 13.22 59.32 -27.33
CA ARG A 3 12.04 58.46 -27.23
C ARG A 3 12.02 57.80 -25.85
N ARG A 4 11.19 58.40 -24.98
CA ARG A 4 10.71 57.84 -23.71
C ARG A 4 9.60 56.85 -24.05
N THR A 5 9.68 55.62 -23.53
CA THR A 5 8.49 54.75 -23.41
C THR A 5 8.64 53.92 -22.14
N LEU A 6 7.89 54.35 -21.12
CA LEU A 6 7.54 53.60 -19.92
C LEU A 6 6.44 52.60 -20.29
N LEU A 7 6.51 51.36 -19.80
CA LEU A 7 5.38 50.45 -19.54
C LEU A 7 5.91 49.34 -18.62
N GLN A 8 5.76 49.53 -17.31
CA GLN A 8 4.76 48.86 -16.47
C GLN A 8 5.17 47.44 -16.06
N THR A 9 5.66 47.37 -14.82
CA THR A 9 5.88 46.16 -14.02
C THR A 9 4.55 45.45 -13.76
N GLY A 10 4.37 44.27 -14.36
CA GLY A 10 3.34 43.32 -13.94
C GLY A 10 3.86 42.46 -12.81
N THR A 11 3.50 42.76 -11.56
CA THR A 11 3.69 41.84 -10.43
C THR A 11 2.67 40.70 -10.57
N VAL A 12 3.12 39.53 -11.02
CA VAL A 12 2.33 38.30 -10.91
C VAL A 12 2.34 37.88 -9.44
N ALA A 13 1.22 38.13 -8.75
CA ALA A 13 0.97 37.60 -7.43
C ALA A 13 0.76 36.08 -7.55
N TRP A 14 1.79 35.31 -7.19
CA TRP A 14 1.67 33.87 -7.00
C TRP A 14 0.86 33.61 -5.74
N MET A 15 -0.44 33.43 -5.91
CA MET A 15 -1.32 32.94 -4.86
C MET A 15 -0.99 31.46 -4.62
N GLY A 16 -0.06 31.22 -3.71
CA GLY A 16 0.29 29.88 -3.25
C GLY A 16 -0.92 29.26 -2.56
N LEU A 17 -1.65 28.39 -3.27
CA LEU A 17 -2.52 27.42 -2.63
C LEU A 17 -1.62 26.49 -1.82
N GLY A 18 -1.53 26.75 -0.52
CA GLY A 18 -1.02 25.79 0.43
C GLY A 18 -1.94 24.57 0.41
N LEU A 19 -1.53 23.51 -0.29
CA LEU A 19 -2.09 22.19 -0.05
C LEU A 19 -1.66 21.77 1.35
N SER A 20 -2.53 22.02 2.33
CA SER A 20 -2.44 21.35 3.62
C SER A 20 -2.61 19.85 3.37
N ALA A 21 -1.48 19.14 3.28
CA ALA A 21 -1.48 17.69 3.38
C ALA A 21 -1.94 17.35 4.81
N ALA A 22 -3.24 17.04 4.95
CA ALA A 22 -3.76 16.52 6.20
C ALA A 22 -3.10 15.16 6.46
N THR A 23 -2.04 15.15 7.25
CA THR A 23 -1.48 13.93 7.84
C THR A 23 -2.53 13.36 8.78
N HIS A 24 -3.37 12.46 8.26
CA HIS A 24 -4.18 11.60 9.11
C HIS A 24 -3.21 10.73 9.90
N ALA A 25 -3.02 11.04 11.18
CA ALA A 25 -2.35 10.14 12.11
C ALA A 25 -3.20 8.87 12.21
N GLN A 26 -2.80 7.83 11.50
CA GLN A 26 -3.47 6.54 11.59
C GLN A 26 -3.16 5.96 12.97
N THR A 27 -4.20 5.74 13.77
CA THR A 27 -4.09 5.04 15.06
C THR A 27 -3.63 3.62 14.81
N LEU A 28 -2.60 3.18 15.53
CA LEU A 28 -2.06 1.82 15.43
C LEU A 28 -3.16 0.78 15.71
N PRO A 29 -3.54 -0.08 14.74
CA PRO A 29 -4.57 -1.09 14.96
C PRO A 29 -4.11 -2.13 16.00
N PRO A 30 -5.00 -2.65 16.87
CA PRO A 30 -4.62 -3.59 17.93
C PRO A 30 -3.91 -4.84 17.40
N HIS A 31 -4.44 -5.45 16.34
CA HIS A 31 -3.84 -6.63 15.71
C HIS A 31 -2.45 -6.36 15.07
N VAL A 32 -2.17 -5.11 14.69
CA VAL A 32 -0.83 -4.69 14.25
C VAL A 32 0.09 -4.50 15.46
N ALA A 33 -0.41 -3.90 16.55
CA ALA A 33 0.34 -3.75 17.79
C ALA A 33 0.70 -5.10 18.44
N GLU A 34 -0.18 -6.10 18.32
CA GLU A 34 0.07 -7.48 18.75
C GLU A 34 1.20 -8.14 17.95
N ALA A 35 1.24 -7.90 16.63
CA ALA A 35 2.30 -8.43 15.78
C ALA A 35 3.64 -7.69 15.95
N ILE A 36 3.59 -6.36 16.06
CA ILE A 36 4.76 -5.49 16.19
C ILE A 36 4.42 -4.38 17.20
N PRO A 37 4.82 -4.54 18.47
CA PRO A 37 4.65 -3.49 19.46
C PRO A 37 5.31 -2.19 19.01
N GLY A 38 4.54 -1.10 18.98
CA GLY A 38 5.03 0.21 18.53
C GLY A 38 5.26 0.32 17.02
N ALA A 39 4.57 -0.49 16.19
CA ALA A 39 4.65 -0.35 14.74
C ALA A 39 4.31 1.07 14.27
N ILE A 40 4.98 1.50 13.21
CA ILE A 40 4.82 2.82 12.61
C ILE A 40 4.21 2.64 11.21
N TYR A 41 3.25 3.50 10.87
CA TYR A 41 2.70 3.53 9.51
C TYR A 41 3.76 3.98 8.51
N ALA A 42 4.09 3.11 7.56
CA ALA A 42 5.09 3.35 6.52
C ALA A 42 4.49 3.89 5.22
N GLY A 43 3.18 3.73 5.01
CA GLY A 43 2.50 4.15 3.80
C GLY A 43 1.40 3.19 3.39
N GLY A 44 0.70 3.53 2.32
CA GLY A 44 -0.48 2.79 1.87
C GLY A 44 -1.01 3.33 0.56
N GLY A 45 -2.05 2.69 0.05
CA GLY A 45 -2.66 3.08 -1.22
C GLY A 45 -3.90 2.26 -1.56
N ARG A 46 -4.74 2.82 -2.42
CA ARG A 46 -5.94 2.13 -2.92
C ARG A 46 -5.64 1.35 -4.17
N MET A 47 -5.96 0.06 -4.16
CA MET A 47 -5.93 -0.76 -5.37
C MET A 47 -7.22 -0.58 -6.15
N ARG A 48 -7.09 -0.22 -7.42
CA ARG A 48 -8.20 -0.13 -8.38
C ARG A 48 -7.96 -1.09 -9.53
N PHE A 49 -9.01 -1.79 -9.93
CA PHE A 49 -9.00 -2.60 -11.12
C PHE A 49 -10.12 -2.16 -12.05
N LEU A 50 -9.74 -1.68 -13.23
CA LEU A 50 -10.62 -0.92 -14.12
C LEU A 50 -11.20 0.29 -13.36
N ALA A 51 -12.52 0.38 -13.23
CA ALA A 51 -13.19 1.45 -12.51
C ALA A 51 -13.49 1.12 -11.03
N PHE A 52 -13.20 -0.10 -10.57
CA PHE A 52 -13.61 -0.57 -9.24
C PHE A 52 -12.51 -0.43 -8.20
N ASP A 53 -12.88 0.12 -7.04
CA ASP A 53 -12.09 0.07 -5.83
C ASP A 53 -12.10 -1.36 -5.26
N VAL A 54 -10.93 -1.94 -5.01
CA VAL A 54 -10.79 -3.34 -4.59
C VAL A 54 -10.47 -3.42 -3.10
N TYR A 55 -9.42 -2.75 -2.67
CA TYR A 55 -9.02 -2.65 -1.27
C TYR A 55 -8.19 -1.39 -1.02
N ASP A 56 -8.15 -0.97 0.24
CA ASP A 56 -7.15 -0.05 0.77
C ASP A 56 -6.01 -0.86 1.42
N ALA A 57 -4.77 -0.58 1.02
CA ALA A 57 -3.58 -1.19 1.60
C ALA A 57 -2.93 -0.24 2.61
N ALA A 58 -2.48 -0.78 3.74
CA ALA A 58 -1.66 -0.09 4.73
C ALA A 58 -0.46 -0.96 5.11
N LEU A 59 0.73 -0.36 5.09
CA LEU A 59 1.98 -0.99 5.50
C LEU A 59 2.42 -0.40 6.84
N TRP A 60 2.64 -1.30 7.80
CA TRP A 60 3.16 -0.97 9.12
C TRP A 60 4.51 -1.67 9.31
N VAL A 61 5.45 -0.98 9.93
CA VAL A 61 6.83 -1.48 10.06
C VAL A 61 7.35 -1.29 11.48
N ALA A 62 8.29 -2.14 11.88
CA ALA A 62 9.02 -1.95 13.12
C ALA A 62 9.79 -0.62 13.16
N PRO A 63 9.98 0.00 14.34
CA PRO A 63 10.84 1.16 14.49
C PRO A 63 12.25 0.93 13.91
N GLY A 64 12.79 1.92 13.20
CA GLY A 64 14.11 1.80 12.55
C GLY A 64 14.10 1.07 11.20
N PHE A 65 12.92 0.80 10.62
CA PHE A 65 12.76 0.18 9.30
C PHE A 65 13.61 0.84 8.21
N LYS A 66 14.26 0.00 7.39
CA LYS A 66 15.01 0.40 6.20
C LYS A 66 14.49 -0.34 4.99
N ALA A 67 13.87 0.38 4.05
CA ALA A 67 13.24 -0.21 2.87
C ALA A 67 14.20 -1.10 2.04
N ALA A 68 15.47 -0.70 1.90
CA ALA A 68 16.47 -1.49 1.16
C ALA A 68 16.82 -2.84 1.82
N GLN A 69 16.44 -3.04 3.09
CA GLN A 69 16.71 -4.23 3.89
C GLN A 69 15.40 -4.80 4.47
N TYR A 70 14.27 -4.57 3.80
CA TYR A 70 12.94 -4.89 4.34
C TYR A 70 12.80 -6.35 4.79
N GLY A 71 13.48 -7.29 4.10
CA GLY A 71 13.46 -8.71 4.44
C GLY A 71 14.03 -9.04 5.83
N GLN A 72 14.76 -8.12 6.45
CA GLN A 72 15.34 -8.25 7.80
C GLN A 72 14.52 -7.51 8.87
N SER A 73 13.37 -6.94 8.52
CA SER A 73 12.54 -6.15 9.43
C SER A 73 11.17 -6.78 9.57
N ALA A 74 10.62 -6.81 10.79
CA ALA A 74 9.21 -7.14 10.96
C ALA A 74 8.34 -6.08 10.27
N LEU A 75 7.36 -6.54 9.48
CA LEU A 75 6.38 -5.68 8.84
C LEU A 75 5.00 -6.34 8.78
N VAL A 76 3.97 -5.52 8.70
CA VAL A 76 2.58 -5.93 8.56
C VAL A 76 1.98 -5.23 7.35
N LEU A 77 1.50 -6.01 6.39
CA LEU A 77 0.70 -5.53 5.27
C LEU A 77 -0.78 -5.82 5.54
N GLU A 78 -1.56 -4.78 5.66
CA GLU A 78 -3.00 -4.85 5.87
C GLU A 78 -3.74 -4.51 4.57
N LEU A 79 -4.69 -5.36 4.16
CA LEU A 79 -5.60 -5.10 3.04
C LEU A 79 -7.04 -5.06 3.55
N SER A 80 -7.66 -3.88 3.51
CA SER A 80 -9.07 -3.66 3.86
C SER A 80 -9.93 -3.68 2.58
N TYR A 81 -10.71 -4.75 2.38
CA TYR A 81 -11.45 -5.00 1.15
C TYR A 81 -12.70 -4.12 1.04
N LEU A 82 -12.91 -3.56 -0.15
CA LEU A 82 -14.04 -2.69 -0.47
C LEU A 82 -15.13 -3.42 -1.26
N ARG A 83 -14.94 -4.72 -1.52
CA ARG A 83 -15.83 -5.57 -2.29
C ARG A 83 -15.62 -7.05 -1.97
N ALA A 84 -16.57 -7.88 -2.38
CA ALA A 84 -16.43 -9.32 -2.26
C ALA A 84 -15.44 -9.89 -3.29
N LEU A 85 -14.60 -10.83 -2.85
CA LEU A 85 -13.68 -11.59 -3.68
C LEU A 85 -13.62 -13.04 -3.18
N ASN A 86 -13.46 -13.97 -4.12
CA ASN A 86 -13.23 -15.37 -3.79
C ASN A 86 -11.76 -15.59 -3.39
N GLY A 87 -11.51 -16.35 -2.33
CA GLY A 87 -10.19 -16.62 -1.75
C GLY A 87 -9.23 -17.31 -2.73
N ARG A 88 -9.73 -18.30 -3.51
CA ARG A 88 -8.96 -18.93 -4.58
C ARG A 88 -8.58 -17.94 -5.67
N SER A 89 -9.49 -17.04 -6.07
CA SER A 89 -9.16 -15.98 -7.02
C SER A 89 -8.09 -15.02 -6.50
N ILE A 90 -8.09 -14.73 -5.20
CA ILE A 90 -7.01 -13.94 -4.56
C ILE A 90 -5.69 -14.71 -4.67
N ALA A 91 -5.64 -15.99 -4.31
CA ALA A 91 -4.43 -16.82 -4.38
C ALA A 91 -3.85 -16.91 -5.80
N GLN A 92 -4.69 -17.16 -6.81
CA GLN A 92 -4.27 -17.21 -8.21
C GLN A 92 -3.73 -15.86 -8.70
N ARG A 93 -4.39 -14.77 -8.31
CA ARG A 93 -3.92 -13.42 -8.65
C ARG A 93 -2.57 -13.14 -7.98
N SER A 94 -2.37 -13.54 -6.73
CA SER A 94 -1.10 -13.41 -6.02
C SER A 94 0.04 -14.14 -6.75
N ILE A 95 -0.16 -15.38 -7.23
CA ILE A 95 0.83 -16.08 -8.07
C ILE A 95 1.17 -15.26 -9.32
N THR A 96 0.16 -14.71 -9.99
CA THR A 96 0.36 -13.88 -11.19
C THR A 96 1.22 -12.65 -10.90
N GLU A 97 0.96 -11.94 -9.79
CA GLU A 97 1.75 -10.76 -9.42
C GLU A 97 3.16 -11.14 -8.94
N MET A 98 3.31 -12.24 -8.20
CA MET A 98 4.63 -12.75 -7.80
C MET A 98 5.47 -13.09 -9.03
N ARG A 99 4.88 -13.68 -10.07
CA ARG A 99 5.58 -14.01 -11.33
C ARG A 99 6.13 -12.77 -12.03
N ARG A 100 5.44 -11.63 -11.89
CA ARG A 100 5.91 -10.34 -12.42
C ARG A 100 7.05 -9.75 -11.60
N ALA A 101 7.07 -10.03 -10.29
CA ALA A 101 8.12 -9.56 -9.40
C ALA A 101 9.42 -10.39 -9.52
N GLY A 102 9.31 -11.66 -9.91
CA GLY A 102 10.48 -12.51 -10.15
C GLY A 102 10.11 -13.94 -10.55
N ASP A 103 11.12 -14.67 -11.01
CA ASP A 103 10.94 -16.05 -11.48
C ASP A 103 10.93 -17.07 -10.33
N PHE A 104 10.14 -18.13 -10.52
CA PHE A 104 10.11 -19.31 -9.67
C PHE A 104 9.77 -20.57 -10.46
N THR A 105 10.12 -21.73 -9.92
CA THR A 105 9.84 -23.02 -10.55
C THR A 105 8.35 -23.39 -10.47
N ALA A 106 7.88 -24.25 -11.36
CA ALA A 106 6.51 -24.77 -11.29
C ALA A 106 6.22 -25.51 -9.96
N ALA A 107 7.23 -26.15 -9.37
CA ALA A 107 7.10 -26.78 -8.06
C ALA A 107 6.91 -25.75 -6.93
N GLN A 108 7.59 -24.60 -6.99
CA GLN A 108 7.35 -23.49 -6.05
C GLN A 108 5.96 -22.89 -6.27
N GLU A 109 5.56 -22.67 -7.52
CA GLU A 109 4.24 -22.16 -7.87
C GLU A 109 3.12 -23.00 -7.24
N GLN A 110 3.14 -24.31 -7.45
CA GLN A 110 2.13 -25.21 -6.93
C GLN A 110 2.09 -25.20 -5.40
N ARG A 111 3.25 -25.24 -4.74
CA ARG A 111 3.33 -25.21 -3.27
C ARG A 111 2.77 -23.90 -2.71
N TRP A 112 3.13 -22.78 -3.30
CA TRP A 112 2.64 -21.47 -2.86
C TRP A 112 1.17 -21.26 -3.15
N LEU A 113 0.67 -21.72 -4.30
CA LEU A 113 -0.75 -21.66 -4.63
C LEU A 113 -1.57 -22.45 -3.61
N THR A 114 -1.18 -23.70 -3.32
CA THR A 114 -1.86 -24.52 -2.31
C THR A 114 -1.83 -23.87 -0.92
N ALA A 115 -0.68 -23.32 -0.50
CA ALA A 115 -0.58 -22.61 0.78
C ALA A 115 -1.49 -21.37 0.83
N MET A 116 -1.55 -20.59 -0.25
CA MET A 116 -2.38 -19.39 -0.33
C MET A 116 -3.88 -19.71 -0.42
N GLU A 117 -4.28 -20.77 -1.13
CA GLU A 117 -5.69 -21.21 -1.16
C GLU A 117 -6.17 -21.67 0.23
N ALA A 118 -5.28 -22.23 1.05
CA ALA A 118 -5.60 -22.58 2.43
C ALA A 118 -5.62 -21.36 3.36
N ALA A 119 -4.78 -20.34 3.09
CA ALA A 119 -4.65 -19.17 3.94
C ALA A 119 -5.66 -18.05 3.64
N PHE A 120 -6.12 -17.93 2.39
CA PHE A 120 -6.99 -16.83 1.96
C PHE A 120 -8.45 -17.27 1.89
N PRO A 121 -9.31 -16.83 2.84
CA PRO A 121 -10.73 -17.10 2.79
C PRO A 121 -11.40 -16.25 1.72
N ASP A 122 -12.67 -16.57 1.42
CA ASP A 122 -13.55 -15.62 0.75
C ASP A 122 -13.74 -14.38 1.62
N VAL A 123 -13.72 -13.21 0.97
CA VAL A 123 -13.87 -11.91 1.64
C VAL A 123 -15.06 -11.15 1.09
N LYS A 124 -15.63 -10.27 1.90
CA LYS A 124 -16.71 -9.33 1.59
C LYS A 124 -16.20 -7.89 1.76
N ALA A 125 -17.01 -6.92 1.31
CA ALA A 125 -16.72 -5.52 1.61
C ALA A 125 -16.70 -5.30 3.14
N GLY A 126 -15.66 -4.63 3.64
CA GLY A 126 -15.40 -4.43 5.05
C GLY A 126 -14.51 -5.49 5.69
N ASP A 127 -14.30 -6.64 5.05
CA ASP A 127 -13.37 -7.65 5.54
C ASP A 127 -11.92 -7.21 5.35
N ARG A 128 -11.02 -7.81 6.14
CA ARG A 128 -9.60 -7.48 6.14
C ARG A 128 -8.77 -8.76 6.12
N ILE A 129 -7.67 -8.73 5.38
CA ILE A 129 -6.59 -9.72 5.47
C ILE A 129 -5.31 -9.00 5.88
N THR A 130 -4.61 -9.55 6.85
CA THR A 130 -3.36 -9.01 7.36
C THR A 130 -2.24 -10.04 7.16
N GLY A 131 -1.21 -9.66 6.42
CA GLY A 131 0.03 -10.44 6.26
C GLY A 131 1.10 -9.93 7.19
N VAL A 132 1.71 -10.83 7.97
CA VAL A 132 2.83 -10.50 8.87
C VAL A 132 4.10 -11.14 8.32
N HIS A 133 5.15 -10.33 8.14
CA HIS A 133 6.50 -10.82 7.88
C HIS A 133 7.29 -10.78 9.17
N ASN A 134 7.76 -11.94 9.63
CA ASN A 134 8.63 -12.08 10.78
C ASN A 134 9.97 -12.69 10.30
N PRO A 135 11.05 -11.90 10.26
CA PRO A 135 12.35 -12.33 9.74
C PRO A 135 13.07 -13.37 10.61
#